data_AF-A0A6C0HK79-F1
#
_entry.id   AF-A0A6C0HK79-F1
#
_cell.length_a   1.000
_cell.length_b   1.000
_cell.length_c   1.000
_cell.angle_alpha   90.00
_cell.angle_beta   90.00
_cell.angle_gamma   90.00
#
_symmetry.space_group_name_H-M   'P 1'
#
loop_
_entity.id
_entity.type
_entity.pdbx_description
1 polymer ?
#
loop_
_entity_poly.entity_id
_entity_poly.type
_entity_poly.pdbx_seq_one_letter_code
_entity_poly.pdbx_strand_id
1 'polypeptide(L)'
;MLGQHLYPVDESIADFDLNTDIEEYNYDGKVVYRGNMDPEFSKDGLKVYWLYDDDNKRVGVVEHTGEDRHKCLWYRNNVFSTLLQEDWSVYDETIWQLMSETAYDDCMRRGYTVNDLKARTQALRIVTPSDLARPKTPPAIACVRCHTSQSKKRPGCVFAPENEKESLTLFDTLFVDEDDGTIYIPPGDSQVYATFLRRGAAADAGAGAGAGAGAEAGGSTTPP
;
A
#
# COMPACT_ATOMS: atom_id res chain seq x y z
N MET A 1 -13.71 3.76 8.74
CA MET A 1 -12.41 3.50 8.09
C MET A 1 -12.53 4.00 6.68
N LEU A 2 -11.73 4.97 6.24
CA LEU A 2 -11.63 5.27 4.82
C LEU A 2 -10.81 4.13 4.21
N GLY A 3 -11.42 3.35 3.32
CA GLY A 3 -10.70 2.38 2.51
C GLY A 3 -9.69 3.16 1.68
N GLN A 4 -8.42 2.78 1.75
CA GLN A 4 -7.41 3.33 0.86
C GLN A 4 -7.63 2.65 -0.49
N HIS A 5 -8.49 3.22 -1.32
CA HIS A 5 -8.73 2.73 -2.68
C HIS A 5 -7.45 2.93 -3.49
N LEU A 6 -7.05 1.88 -4.21
CA LEU A 6 -5.92 1.92 -5.13
C LEU A 6 -6.46 2.26 -6.50
N TYR A 7 -6.00 3.37 -7.05
CA TYR A 7 -6.35 3.80 -8.39
C TYR A 7 -5.27 3.29 -9.36
N PRO A 8 -5.63 2.60 -10.46
CA PRO A 8 -4.66 2.24 -11.48
C PRO A 8 -3.93 3.49 -12.00
N VAL A 9 -2.65 3.34 -12.29
CA VAL A 9 -1.80 4.38 -12.89
C VAL A 9 -1.58 3.97 -14.35
N ASP A 10 -2.26 4.65 -15.26
CA ASP A 10 -2.19 4.43 -16.70
C ASP A 10 -2.39 5.79 -17.39
N GLU A 11 -1.53 6.15 -18.34
CA GLU A 11 -1.64 7.40 -19.10
C GLU A 11 -2.77 7.38 -20.13
N SER A 12 -3.34 6.21 -20.46
CA SER A 12 -4.39 6.10 -21.46
C SER A 12 -5.69 6.77 -21.01
N ILE A 13 -6.48 7.25 -21.98
CA ILE A 13 -7.87 7.63 -21.74
C ILE A 13 -8.63 6.39 -21.25
N ALA A 14 -9.45 6.53 -20.21
CA ALA A 14 -10.30 5.43 -19.76
C ALA A 14 -11.32 5.08 -20.84
N ASP A 15 -11.63 3.80 -21.03
CA ASP A 15 -12.54 3.36 -22.10
C ASP A 15 -13.90 4.06 -22.06
N PHE A 16 -14.40 4.35 -20.87
CA PHE A 16 -15.67 5.05 -20.66
C PHE A 16 -15.61 6.57 -20.86
N ASP A 17 -14.41 7.12 -21.11
CA ASP A 17 -14.16 8.53 -21.39
C ASP A 17 -13.89 8.82 -22.88
N LEU A 18 -13.60 7.81 -23.71
CA LEU A 18 -13.16 7.95 -25.11
C LEU A 18 -14.06 8.76 -26.06
N ASN A 19 -15.32 9.00 -25.71
CA ASN A 19 -16.28 9.75 -26.53
C ASN A 19 -17.03 10.83 -25.73
N THR A 20 -16.37 11.38 -24.71
CA THR A 20 -16.98 12.37 -23.83
C THR A 20 -16.43 13.75 -24.14
N ASP A 21 -17.30 14.74 -24.27
CA ASP A 21 -16.88 16.14 -24.27
C ASP A 21 -16.47 16.50 -22.83
N ILE A 22 -15.17 16.66 -22.63
CA ILE A 22 -14.58 16.85 -21.30
C ILE A 22 -14.44 18.35 -21.01
N GLU A 23 -14.95 18.78 -19.86
CA GLU A 23 -14.81 20.16 -19.40
C GLU A 23 -13.47 20.39 -18.70
N GLU A 24 -12.98 21.62 -18.78
CA GLU A 24 -11.79 22.09 -18.08
C GLU A 24 -12.12 22.40 -16.61
N TYR A 25 -11.28 21.91 -15.70
CA TYR A 25 -11.36 22.12 -14.26
C TYR A 25 -10.03 22.62 -13.71
N ASN A 26 -10.12 23.41 -12.65
CA ASN A 26 -8.96 23.76 -11.84
C ASN A 26 -8.97 22.92 -10.56
N TYR A 27 -8.01 22.02 -10.43
CA TYR A 27 -7.80 21.19 -9.25
C TYR A 27 -6.41 21.46 -8.67
N ASP A 28 -6.34 21.84 -7.39
CA ASP A 28 -5.09 22.20 -6.71
C ASP A 28 -4.22 23.23 -7.49
N GLY A 29 -4.84 24.16 -8.22
CA GLY A 29 -4.12 25.15 -9.04
C GLY A 29 -3.64 24.63 -10.39
N LYS A 30 -3.91 23.36 -10.74
CA LYS A 30 -3.64 22.78 -12.05
C LYS A 30 -4.90 22.78 -12.91
N VAL A 31 -4.76 23.25 -14.14
CA VAL A 31 -5.80 23.16 -15.15
C VAL A 31 -5.74 21.78 -15.80
N VAL A 32 -6.85 21.05 -15.79
CA VAL A 32 -6.96 19.68 -16.29
C VAL A 32 -8.35 19.45 -16.89
N TYR A 33 -8.48 18.42 -17.72
CA TYR A 33 -9.75 17.95 -18.23
C TYR A 33 -10.26 16.80 -17.36
N ARG A 34 -11.48 16.91 -16.84
CA ARG A 34 -12.04 15.89 -15.92
C ARG A 34 -13.02 14.99 -16.66
N GLY A 35 -12.68 13.70 -16.78
CA GLY A 35 -13.54 12.68 -17.38
C GLY A 35 -14.87 12.46 -16.66
N ASN A 36 -15.58 11.41 -17.06
CA ASN A 36 -16.80 10.97 -16.41
C ASN A 36 -16.52 10.38 -15.02
N MET A 37 -17.58 10.27 -14.24
CA MET A 37 -17.53 9.55 -12.98
C MET A 37 -17.25 8.07 -13.25
N ASP A 38 -16.21 7.53 -12.62
CA ASP A 38 -15.78 6.15 -12.81
C ASP A 38 -16.86 5.18 -12.30
N PRO A 39 -17.43 4.34 -13.17
CA PRO A 39 -18.49 3.41 -12.79
C PRO A 39 -18.01 2.30 -11.83
N GLU A 40 -16.72 1.97 -11.80
CA GLU A 40 -16.15 0.98 -10.90
C GLU A 40 -16.27 1.44 -9.44
N PHE A 41 -15.83 2.66 -9.15
CA PHE A 41 -15.83 3.23 -7.79
C PHE A 41 -17.19 3.78 -7.37
N SER A 42 -18.06 4.11 -8.34
CA SER A 42 -19.42 4.57 -8.06
C SER A 42 -20.26 3.53 -7.28
N LYS A 43 -19.97 2.24 -7.46
CA LYS A 43 -20.63 1.13 -6.76
C LYS A 43 -20.41 1.17 -5.24
N ASP A 44 -19.27 1.73 -4.82
CA ASP A 44 -18.89 1.90 -3.42
C ASP A 44 -19.33 3.27 -2.86
N GLY A 45 -20.13 4.02 -3.62
CA GLY A 45 -20.60 5.36 -3.25
C GLY A 45 -19.53 6.46 -3.38
N LEU A 46 -18.40 6.16 -4.04
CA LEU A 46 -17.34 7.14 -4.28
C LEU A 46 -17.61 7.90 -5.58
N LYS A 47 -17.26 9.19 -5.57
CA LYS A 47 -17.31 10.04 -6.76
C LYS A 47 -15.90 10.26 -7.28
N VAL A 48 -15.44 9.35 -8.11
CA VAL A 48 -14.06 9.32 -8.63
C VAL A 48 -14.08 9.76 -10.08
N TYR A 49 -13.15 10.63 -10.47
CA TYR A 49 -13.01 11.10 -11.84
C TYR A 49 -11.55 11.09 -12.26
N TRP A 50 -11.27 10.59 -13.45
CA TRP A 50 -9.94 10.66 -14.06
C TRP A 50 -9.65 12.07 -14.57
N LEU A 51 -8.40 12.50 -14.42
CA LEU A 51 -7.91 13.82 -14.82
C LEU A 51 -6.93 13.65 -15.98
N TYR A 52 -7.10 14.47 -17.02
CA TYR A 52 -6.30 14.43 -18.24
C TYR A 52 -5.63 15.79 -18.48
N ASP A 53 -4.46 15.79 -19.12
CA ASP A 53 -3.81 16.99 -19.63
C ASP A 53 -4.29 17.35 -21.04
N ASP A 54 -3.69 18.38 -21.63
CA ASP A 54 -3.98 18.88 -22.98
C ASP A 54 -3.52 17.93 -24.10
N ASP A 55 -2.62 17.00 -23.80
CA ASP A 55 -2.18 15.93 -24.70
C ASP A 55 -3.08 14.68 -24.61
N ASN A 56 -4.20 14.76 -23.87
CA ASN A 56 -5.10 13.64 -23.56
C ASN A 56 -4.43 12.49 -22.81
N LYS A 57 -3.38 12.78 -22.03
CA LYS A 57 -2.78 11.81 -21.12
C LYS A 57 -3.43 11.92 -19.77
N ARG A 58 -3.73 10.77 -19.16
CA ARG A 58 -4.20 10.74 -17.78
C ARG A 58 -3.05 11.15 -16.86
N VAL A 59 -3.31 12.15 -16.01
CA VAL A 59 -2.33 12.75 -15.10
C VAL A 59 -2.70 12.60 -13.63
N GLY A 60 -3.86 12.02 -13.34
CA GLY A 60 -4.28 11.79 -11.97
C GLY A 60 -5.75 11.43 -11.85
N VAL A 61 -6.24 11.51 -10.63
CA VAL A 61 -7.62 11.21 -10.27
C VAL A 61 -8.07 12.16 -9.17
N VAL A 62 -9.34 12.54 -9.19
CA VAL A 62 -9.98 13.31 -8.12
C VAL A 62 -11.12 12.52 -7.50
N GLU A 63 -11.13 12.47 -6.18
CA GLU A 63 -12.20 11.89 -5.38
C GLU A 63 -13.01 13.00 -4.71
N HIS A 64 -14.31 13.05 -4.95
CA HIS A 64 -15.22 14.03 -4.36
C HIS A 64 -15.94 13.47 -3.14
N THR A 65 -15.89 14.20 -2.03
CA THR A 65 -16.57 13.89 -0.77
C THR A 65 -17.63 14.94 -0.44
N GLY A 66 -18.67 15.01 -1.28
CA GLY A 66 -19.74 16.02 -1.18
C GLY A 66 -19.83 16.85 -2.45
N GLU A 67 -20.28 18.11 -2.32
CA GLU A 67 -20.31 19.09 -3.42
C GLU A 67 -19.02 19.92 -3.49
N ASP A 68 -18.46 20.31 -2.34
CA ASP A 68 -17.33 21.26 -2.30
C ASP A 68 -15.97 20.66 -1.90
N ARG A 69 -15.94 19.38 -1.51
CA ARG A 69 -14.72 18.74 -1.01
C ARG A 69 -14.21 17.73 -2.01
N HIS A 70 -12.94 17.87 -2.37
CA HIS A 70 -12.26 16.93 -3.23
C HIS A 70 -10.86 16.63 -2.71
N LYS A 71 -10.33 15.49 -3.14
CA LYS A 71 -8.95 15.07 -2.93
C LYS A 71 -8.37 14.66 -4.27
N CYS A 72 -7.32 15.34 -4.71
CA CYS A 72 -6.60 14.96 -5.92
C CYS A 72 -5.45 14.03 -5.59
N LEU A 73 -5.23 13.05 -6.44
CA LEU A 73 -4.07 12.18 -6.44
C LEU A 73 -3.44 12.29 -7.82
N TRP A 74 -2.25 12.88 -7.88
CA TRP A 74 -1.55 13.13 -9.12
C TRP A 74 -0.63 11.97 -9.44
N TYR A 75 -0.57 11.58 -10.71
CA TYR A 75 0.48 10.72 -11.20
C TYR A 75 1.79 11.49 -11.17
N ARG A 76 2.84 10.84 -10.70
CA ARG A 76 4.19 11.38 -10.57
C ARG A 76 5.16 10.50 -11.35
N ASN A 77 6.37 11.01 -11.54
CA ASN A 77 7.40 10.41 -12.38
C ASN A 77 7.83 8.99 -11.97
N ASN A 78 7.52 8.57 -10.74
CA ASN A 78 7.79 7.20 -10.30
C ASN A 78 6.63 6.64 -9.48
N VAL A 79 6.61 5.32 -9.37
CA VAL A 79 5.53 4.54 -8.75
C VAL A 79 5.40 4.82 -7.24
N PHE A 80 6.50 4.97 -6.49
CA PHE A 80 6.44 5.28 -5.06
C PHE A 80 5.93 6.69 -4.81
N SER A 81 6.41 7.65 -5.59
CA SER A 81 5.95 9.03 -5.61
C SER A 81 4.46 9.12 -5.86
N THR A 82 3.95 8.36 -6.84
CA THR A 82 2.51 8.31 -7.14
C THR A 82 1.73 7.66 -6.00
N LEU A 83 2.21 6.53 -5.48
CA LEU A 83 1.53 5.77 -4.42
C LEU A 83 1.41 6.56 -3.11
N LEU A 84 2.47 7.27 -2.73
CA LEU A 84 2.56 8.00 -1.45
C LEU A 84 2.26 9.50 -1.59
N GLN A 85 2.11 10.01 -2.82
CA GLN A 85 1.96 11.43 -3.13
C GLN A 85 3.14 12.28 -2.62
N GLU A 86 4.35 11.79 -2.87
CA GLU A 86 5.62 12.34 -2.37
C GLU A 86 6.66 12.50 -3.48
N ASP A 87 7.70 13.30 -3.26
CA ASP A 87 8.79 13.49 -4.22
C ASP A 87 9.98 12.59 -3.86
N TRP A 88 10.02 11.44 -4.51
CA TRP A 88 11.09 10.45 -4.39
C TRP A 88 12.11 10.68 -5.50
N SER A 89 13.39 10.48 -5.17
CA SER A 89 14.47 10.56 -6.16
C SER A 89 14.88 9.17 -6.63
N VAL A 90 15.32 9.08 -7.87
CA VAL A 90 15.91 7.85 -8.43
C VAL A 90 17.35 7.71 -7.91
N TYR A 91 17.75 6.49 -7.57
CA TYR A 91 19.15 6.15 -7.37
C TYR A 91 19.76 5.79 -8.73
N ASP A 92 20.97 6.28 -9.00
CA ASP A 92 21.59 6.21 -10.35
C ASP A 92 21.82 4.77 -10.86
N GLU A 93 21.67 3.76 -9.99
CA GLU A 93 21.84 2.35 -10.33
C GLU A 93 20.58 1.54 -10.01
N THR A 94 20.31 0.53 -10.85
CA THR A 94 19.32 -0.51 -10.59
C THR A 94 19.87 -1.56 -9.62
N ILE A 95 18.97 -2.34 -9.00
CA ILE A 95 19.39 -3.47 -8.16
C ILE A 95 20.25 -4.49 -8.93
N TRP A 96 20.06 -4.58 -10.24
CA TRP A 96 20.81 -5.46 -11.12
C TRP A 96 22.26 -5.00 -11.29
N GLN A 97 22.49 -3.68 -11.33
CA GLN A 97 23.83 -3.09 -11.46
C GLN A 97 24.64 -3.15 -10.16
N LEU A 98 23.97 -3.25 -9.01
CA LEU A 98 24.63 -3.47 -7.71
C LEU A 98 25.19 -4.88 -7.54
N MET A 99 24.80 -5.83 -8.39
CA MET A 99 25.23 -7.22 -8.30
C MET A 99 26.62 -7.43 -8.88
N SER A 100 27.34 -8.43 -8.36
CA SER A 100 28.50 -8.94 -9.08
C SER A 100 28.06 -9.56 -10.40
N GLU A 101 28.94 -9.51 -11.41
CA GLU A 101 28.69 -10.08 -12.74
C GLU A 101 28.19 -11.53 -12.68
N THR A 102 28.82 -12.36 -11.83
CA THR A 102 28.41 -13.75 -11.59
C THR A 102 26.98 -13.88 -11.06
N ALA A 103 26.57 -12.99 -10.15
CA ALA A 103 25.24 -13.00 -9.57
C ALA A 103 24.19 -12.51 -10.59
N TYR A 104 24.51 -11.45 -11.34
CA TYR A 104 23.67 -10.95 -12.43
C TYR A 104 23.42 -12.04 -13.48
N ASP A 105 24.47 -12.70 -13.96
CA ASP A 105 24.36 -13.76 -14.97
C ASP A 105 23.54 -14.97 -14.49
N ASP A 106 23.66 -15.36 -13.21
CA ASP A 106 22.80 -16.42 -12.65
C ASP A 106 21.34 -15.99 -12.57
N CYS A 107 21.06 -14.72 -12.22
CA CYS A 107 19.71 -14.17 -12.20
C CYS A 107 19.10 -14.15 -13.60
N MET A 108 19.83 -13.63 -14.60
CA MET A 108 19.36 -13.55 -15.99
C MET A 108 19.13 -14.94 -16.58
N ARG A 109 20.05 -15.89 -16.36
CA ARG A 109 19.91 -17.27 -16.84
C ARG A 109 18.72 -18.00 -16.23
N ARG A 110 18.32 -17.65 -15.00
CA ARG A 110 17.19 -18.27 -14.29
C ARG A 110 15.89 -17.50 -14.45
N GLY A 111 15.91 -16.34 -15.10
CA GLY A 111 14.74 -15.46 -15.23
C GLY A 111 14.25 -14.92 -13.89
N TYR A 112 15.16 -14.60 -12.98
CA TYR A 112 14.77 -14.04 -11.68
C TYR A 112 14.21 -12.63 -11.81
N THR A 113 13.16 -12.37 -11.05
CA THR A 113 12.52 -11.07 -10.87
C THR A 113 12.97 -10.41 -9.56
N VAL A 114 12.62 -9.13 -9.37
CA VAL A 114 12.85 -8.43 -8.08
C VAL A 114 12.21 -9.17 -6.90
N ASN A 115 11.05 -9.79 -7.12
CA ASN A 115 10.37 -10.60 -6.10
C ASN A 115 11.15 -11.88 -5.74
N ASP A 116 11.83 -12.51 -6.70
CA ASP A 116 12.70 -13.66 -6.43
C ASP A 116 13.93 -13.24 -5.61
N LEU A 117 14.51 -12.09 -5.93
CA LEU A 117 15.63 -11.53 -5.16
C LEU A 117 15.23 -11.22 -3.72
N LYS A 118 14.06 -10.63 -3.53
CA LYS A 118 13.50 -10.35 -2.22
C LYS A 118 13.32 -11.61 -1.38
N ALA A 119 12.89 -12.72 -1.99
CA ALA A 119 12.73 -13.99 -1.27
C ALA A 119 14.08 -14.64 -0.89
N ARG A 120 15.17 -14.31 -1.59
CA ARG A 120 16.50 -14.92 -1.43
C ARG A 120 17.44 -14.08 -0.58
N THR A 121 17.23 -12.78 -0.53
CA THR A 121 18.09 -11.84 0.18
C THR A 121 17.60 -11.64 1.61
N GLN A 122 18.30 -12.21 2.58
CA GLN A 122 17.99 -12.05 4.00
C GLN A 122 18.69 -10.84 4.65
N ALA A 123 19.78 -10.35 4.03
CA ALA A 123 20.60 -9.28 4.57
C ALA A 123 20.12 -7.87 4.21
N LEU A 124 19.42 -7.71 3.09
CA LEU A 124 18.86 -6.46 2.60
C LEU A 124 17.34 -6.63 2.44
N ARG A 125 16.59 -5.70 2.99
CA ARG A 125 15.14 -5.67 2.85
C ARG A 125 14.77 -4.97 1.55
N ILE A 126 14.19 -5.69 0.61
CA ILE A 126 13.62 -5.11 -0.61
C ILE A 126 12.13 -4.84 -0.39
N VAL A 127 11.72 -3.61 -0.62
CA VAL A 127 10.32 -3.14 -0.56
C VAL A 127 9.89 -2.74 -1.96
N THR A 128 8.80 -3.32 -2.45
CA THR A 128 8.21 -2.98 -3.76
C THR A 128 6.91 -2.17 -3.59
N PRO A 129 6.41 -1.49 -4.64
CA PRO A 129 5.12 -0.81 -4.57
C PRO A 129 3.97 -1.74 -4.18
N SER A 130 3.98 -2.99 -4.69
CA SER A 130 3.00 -4.00 -4.33
C SER A 130 2.97 -4.32 -2.83
N ASP A 131 4.10 -4.23 -2.12
CA ASP A 131 4.14 -4.44 -0.67
C ASP A 131 3.41 -3.34 0.11
N LEU A 132 3.49 -2.12 -0.40
CA LEU A 132 2.84 -0.96 0.19
C LEU A 132 1.34 -0.97 -0.12
N ALA A 133 1.00 -1.30 -1.38
CA ALA A 133 -0.37 -1.36 -1.90
C ALA A 133 -1.18 -2.52 -1.32
N ARG A 134 -0.60 -3.74 -1.25
CA ARG A 134 -1.26 -4.96 -0.76
C ARG A 134 -0.39 -5.66 0.29
N PRO A 135 -0.44 -5.22 1.56
CA PRO A 135 0.35 -5.86 2.60
C PRO A 135 -0.08 -7.33 2.79
N LYS A 136 0.81 -8.26 2.41
CA LYS A 136 0.53 -9.71 2.43
C LYS A 136 0.56 -10.32 3.85
N THR A 137 1.11 -9.63 4.85
CA THR A 137 1.26 -10.19 6.20
C THR A 137 1.07 -9.10 7.26
N PRO A 138 0.07 -9.20 8.16
CA PRO A 138 0.08 -8.41 9.38
C PRO A 138 1.28 -8.82 10.23
N PRO A 139 1.90 -7.91 11.00
CA PRO A 139 3.02 -8.26 11.87
C PRO A 139 2.58 -9.35 12.85
N ALA A 140 3.43 -10.35 13.06
CA ALA A 140 3.16 -11.39 14.04
C ALA A 140 3.00 -10.74 15.43
N ILE A 141 1.91 -11.03 16.13
CA ILE A 141 1.63 -10.50 17.46
C ILE A 141 2.01 -11.56 18.50
N ALA A 142 2.95 -11.20 19.38
CA ALA A 142 3.42 -12.09 20.44
C ALA A 142 3.43 -11.40 21.79
N CYS A 143 3.41 -12.19 22.86
CA CYS A 143 3.44 -11.66 24.21
C CYS A 143 4.82 -11.01 24.49
N VAL A 144 4.84 -9.73 24.86
CA VAL A 144 6.08 -8.99 25.21
C VAL A 144 6.84 -9.61 26.40
N ARG A 145 6.17 -10.46 27.20
CA ARG A 145 6.77 -11.07 28.39
C ARG A 145 7.22 -12.51 28.19
N CYS A 146 6.54 -13.27 27.34
CA CYS A 146 6.79 -14.71 27.21
C CYS A 146 6.86 -15.21 25.76
N HIS A 147 6.80 -14.30 24.78
CA HIS A 147 6.97 -14.55 23.34
C HIS A 147 6.07 -15.64 22.75
N THR A 148 5.00 -16.02 23.44
CA THR A 148 3.97 -16.89 22.89
C THR A 148 3.04 -16.10 22.00
N SER A 149 2.62 -16.71 20.88
CA SER A 149 1.57 -16.22 20.00
C SER A 149 0.24 -16.00 20.73
N GLN A 150 -0.60 -15.12 20.20
CA GLN A 150 -1.93 -14.83 20.76
C GLN A 150 -2.81 -16.10 20.89
N SER A 151 -2.61 -17.08 20.02
CA SER A 151 -3.26 -18.40 20.06
C SER A 151 -2.92 -19.24 21.30
N LYS A 152 -1.90 -18.87 22.08
CA LYS A 152 -1.47 -19.55 23.32
C LYS A 152 -1.46 -18.60 24.53
N LYS A 153 -2.47 -17.72 24.62
CA LYS A 153 -2.58 -16.70 25.68
C LYS A 153 -2.61 -17.30 27.09
N ARG A 154 -1.76 -16.77 27.97
CA ARG A 154 -1.77 -17.04 29.42
C ARG A 154 -2.25 -15.81 30.19
N PRO A 155 -2.80 -15.98 31.41
CA PRO A 155 -3.14 -14.84 32.28
C PRO A 155 -1.93 -13.94 32.51
N GLY A 156 -2.10 -12.62 32.33
CA GLY A 156 -1.01 -11.64 32.49
C GLY A 156 -0.12 -11.41 31.26
N CYS A 157 -0.42 -12.04 30.12
CA CYS A 157 0.24 -11.73 28.84
C CYS A 157 -0.24 -10.38 28.29
N VAL A 158 0.71 -9.51 27.97
CA VAL A 158 0.51 -8.29 27.18
C VAL A 158 1.09 -8.59 25.80
N PHE A 159 0.32 -8.34 24.75
CA PHE A 159 0.72 -8.66 23.38
C PHE A 159 1.10 -7.37 22.66
N ALA A 160 2.15 -7.45 21.85
CA ALA A 160 2.61 -6.40 20.97
C ALA A 160 3.09 -7.03 19.66
N PRO A 161 3.21 -6.26 18.57
CA PRO A 161 3.93 -6.71 17.38
C PRO A 161 5.30 -7.24 17.80
N GLU A 162 5.61 -8.47 17.41
CA GLU A 162 6.82 -9.20 17.82
C GLU A 162 8.10 -8.45 17.39
N ASN A 163 7.97 -7.50 16.46
CA ASN A 163 9.02 -6.67 15.91
C ASN A 163 8.77 -5.15 16.08
N GLU A 164 8.52 -4.66 17.29
CA GLU A 164 8.67 -3.22 17.61
C GLU A 164 10.11 -2.68 17.38
N LYS A 165 11.07 -3.58 17.10
CA LYS A 165 12.47 -3.26 16.78
C LYS A 165 12.84 -3.36 15.30
N GLU A 166 11.89 -3.44 14.38
CA GLU A 166 12.19 -3.21 12.96
C GLU A 166 12.33 -1.71 12.70
N SER A 167 13.39 -1.12 13.26
CA SER A 167 13.89 0.16 12.78
C SER A 167 14.29 -0.05 11.32
N LEU A 168 13.51 0.48 10.38
CA LEU A 168 13.95 0.68 9.01
C LEU A 168 15.10 1.69 9.05
N THR A 169 16.31 1.20 9.26
CA THR A 169 17.51 1.98 8.97
C THR A 169 17.58 2.11 7.46
N LEU A 170 17.75 3.34 6.97
CA LEU A 170 18.03 3.65 5.55
C LEU A 170 19.17 2.80 4.96
N PHE A 171 20.04 2.25 5.81
CA PHE A 171 21.18 1.44 5.43
C PHE A 171 20.82 0.00 5.00
N ASP A 172 19.68 -0.55 5.41
CA ASP A 172 19.35 -1.97 5.21
C ASP A 172 18.08 -2.20 4.37
N THR A 173 17.47 -1.13 3.84
CA THR A 173 16.23 -1.20 3.05
C THR A 173 16.42 -0.54 1.69
N LEU A 174 16.06 -1.28 0.63
CA LEU A 174 15.97 -0.77 -0.73
C LEU A 174 14.51 -0.69 -1.16
N PHE A 175 14.11 0.47 -1.68
CA PHE A 175 12.81 0.65 -2.34
C PHE A 175 13.01 0.47 -3.82
N VAL A 176 12.40 -0.58 -4.38
CA VAL A 176 12.74 -1.05 -5.72
C VAL A 176 11.47 -1.20 -6.55
N ASP A 177 11.46 -0.67 -7.76
CA ASP A 177 10.42 -0.99 -8.73
C ASP A 177 10.48 -2.49 -9.05
N GLU A 178 9.33 -3.16 -9.00
CA GLU A 178 9.28 -4.60 -9.26
C GLU A 178 9.41 -4.95 -10.74
N ASP A 179 9.14 -4.00 -11.64
CA ASP A 179 9.14 -4.23 -13.08
C ASP A 179 10.54 -4.12 -13.71
N ASP A 180 11.32 -3.10 -13.35
CA ASP A 180 12.63 -2.82 -13.96
C ASP A 180 13.82 -2.91 -12.97
N GLY A 181 13.55 -2.97 -11.66
CA GLY A 181 14.60 -3.01 -10.63
C GLY A 181 15.22 -1.64 -10.31
N THR A 182 14.63 -0.54 -10.76
CA THR A 182 15.04 0.82 -10.41
C THR A 182 14.94 1.03 -8.91
N ILE A 183 15.99 1.60 -8.30
CA ILE A 183 16.03 1.88 -6.87
C ILE A 183 15.60 3.34 -6.65
N TYR A 184 14.76 3.58 -5.65
CA TYR A 184 14.31 4.90 -5.26
C TYR A 184 14.73 5.25 -3.83
N ILE A 185 14.95 6.53 -3.61
CA ILE A 185 15.30 7.11 -2.31
C ILE A 185 14.10 7.92 -1.82
N PRO A 186 13.55 7.59 -0.64
CA PRO A 186 12.46 8.35 -0.05
C PRO A 186 12.92 9.74 0.39
N PRO A 187 12.03 10.74 0.37
CA PRO A 187 12.28 12.00 1.07
C PRO A 187 12.47 11.75 2.57
N GLY A 188 13.19 12.65 3.25
CA GLY A 188 13.55 12.49 4.67
C GLY A 188 12.35 12.41 5.62
N ASP A 189 11.20 12.92 5.21
CA ASP A 189 9.92 12.93 5.92
C ASP A 189 8.87 11.98 5.30
N SER A 190 9.30 11.00 4.49
CA SER A 190 8.40 10.09 3.80
C SER A 190 7.44 9.34 4.74
N GLN A 191 6.17 9.30 4.35
CA GLN A 191 5.11 8.52 4.98
C GLN A 191 5.30 7.02 4.80
N VAL A 192 6.27 6.55 4.02
CA VAL A 192 6.57 5.11 3.90
C VAL A 192 6.89 4.50 5.25
N TYR A 193 7.67 5.22 6.07
CA TYR A 193 8.04 4.78 7.41
C TYR A 193 6.83 4.76 8.35
N ALA A 194 5.96 5.77 8.25
CA ALA A 194 4.70 5.82 9.00
C ALA A 194 3.72 4.71 8.57
N THR A 195 3.71 4.35 7.28
CA THR A 195 2.90 3.26 6.74
C THR A 195 3.31 1.91 7.34
N PHE A 196 4.61 1.67 7.54
CA PHE A 196 5.07 0.49 8.26
C PHE A 196 4.74 0.54 9.76
N LEU A 197 4.94 1.68 10.43
CA LEU A 197 4.70 1.85 11.88
C LEU A 197 3.21 1.77 12.27
N ARG A 198 2.31 2.45 11.53
CA ARG A 198 0.85 2.43 11.80
C ARG A 198 0.25 1.05 11.62
N ARG A 199 0.87 0.20 10.79
CA ARG A 199 0.43 -1.19 10.56
C ARG A 199 0.89 -2.15 11.66
N GLY A 200 1.79 -1.72 12.55
CA GLY A 200 1.99 -2.36 13.86
C GLY A 200 0.82 -2.15 14.82
N ALA A 201 0.17 -0.98 14.76
CA ALA A 201 -0.89 -0.59 15.71
C ALA A 201 -2.33 -0.88 15.23
N ALA A 202 -2.61 -0.87 13.92
CA ALA A 202 -3.97 -1.04 13.39
C ALA A 202 -4.48 -2.49 13.41
N ALA A 203 -3.59 -3.49 13.48
CA ALA A 203 -3.98 -4.89 13.65
C ALA A 203 -4.64 -5.18 15.03
N ASP A 204 -4.44 -4.31 16.01
CA ASP A 204 -5.02 -4.45 17.36
C ASP A 204 -6.46 -3.93 17.51
N ALA A 205 -6.95 -3.11 16.58
CA ALA A 205 -8.27 -2.45 16.73
C ALA A 205 -9.43 -3.22 16.07
N GLY A 206 -9.15 -4.19 15.17
CA GLY A 206 -10.17 -4.88 14.37
C GLY A 206 -10.79 -6.14 14.98
N ALA A 207 -10.21 -6.70 16.05
CA ALA A 207 -10.62 -8.00 16.61
C ALA A 207 -11.62 -7.90 17.78
N GLY A 208 -12.28 -6.75 17.98
CA GLY A 208 -13.13 -6.49 19.15
C GLY A 208 -14.65 -6.53 18.94
N ALA A 209 -15.16 -6.67 17.71
CA ALA A 209 -16.59 -6.51 17.45
C ALA A 209 -17.19 -7.73 16.73
N GLY A 210 -17.62 -8.73 17.49
CA GLY A 210 -18.47 -9.80 16.94
C GLY A 210 -18.47 -11.10 17.73
N ALA A 211 -19.13 -11.14 18.88
CA ALA A 211 -19.70 -12.38 19.44
C ALA A 211 -20.67 -12.04 20.57
N GLY A 212 -21.88 -11.61 20.21
CA GLY A 212 -22.98 -11.45 21.14
C GLY A 212 -24.27 -11.92 20.51
N ALA A 213 -24.53 -13.23 20.53
CA ALA A 213 -25.86 -13.84 20.63
C ALA A 213 -25.78 -15.35 20.37
N GLY A 214 -26.32 -16.14 21.30
CA GLY A 214 -26.83 -17.50 21.03
C GLY A 214 -26.11 -18.61 21.77
N ALA A 215 -26.73 -19.10 22.85
CA ALA A 215 -26.87 -20.54 23.13
C ALA A 215 -27.84 -20.75 24.31
N GLU A 216 -29.04 -21.20 23.98
CA GLU A 216 -29.92 -21.96 24.87
C GLU A 216 -29.36 -23.37 25.10
N ALA A 217 -29.52 -23.89 26.33
CA ALA A 217 -29.72 -25.29 26.75
C ALA A 217 -29.49 -25.33 28.28
N GLY A 218 -30.32 -25.86 29.18
CA GLY A 218 -31.25 -26.98 29.08
C GLY A 218 -30.72 -28.17 29.88
N GLY A 219 -31.25 -28.43 31.09
CA GLY A 219 -31.05 -29.66 31.89
C GLY A 219 -30.53 -29.42 33.31
N SER A 220 -31.38 -29.38 34.36
CA SER A 220 -31.95 -30.52 35.12
C SER A 220 -31.01 -31.12 36.17
N THR A 221 -31.28 -30.90 37.48
CA THR A 221 -31.72 -31.91 38.48
C THR A 221 -31.86 -31.29 39.89
N THR A 222 -32.97 -31.63 40.53
CA THR A 222 -33.53 -31.39 41.89
C THR A 222 -32.74 -32.04 43.05
N PRO A 223 -33.21 -32.08 44.33
CA PRO A 223 -33.96 -31.15 45.21
C PRO A 223 -33.14 -30.91 46.54
N PRO A 224 -33.67 -30.49 47.72
CA PRO A 224 -34.83 -31.02 48.47
C PRO A 224 -36.08 -30.12 48.50
#